data_AF-X0YAU1-F1
#
_entry.id   AF-X0YAU1-F1
#
_cell.length_a   1.000
_cell.length_b   1.000
_cell.length_c   1.000
_cell.angle_alpha   90.00
_cell.angle_beta   90.00
_cell.angle_gamma   90.00
#
_symmetry.space_group_name_H-M   'P 1'
#
loop_
_entity.id
_entity.type
_entity.pdbx_description
1 polymer ?
#
loop_
_entity_poly.entity_id
_entity_poly.type
_entity_poly.pdbx_seq_one_letter_code
_entity_poly.pdbx_strand_id
1 'polypeptide(L)'
;LEIRLESLGFIEINRTISPEKIFCQRYYKDPSIALEPEFRKGDSTYSFLSEVELEESNCRLREAIEEGSVYEVMNRATTRAAEIGEAVIVSARKI
;
A
#
# COMPACT_ATOMS: atom_id res chain seq x y z
N LEU A 1 -16.20 0.73 8.37
CA LEU A 1 -15.34 1.36 9.41
C LEU A 1 -16.19 2.17 10.37
N GLU A 2 -16.98 3.13 9.88
CA GLU A 2 -17.89 3.97 10.68
C GLU A 2 -18.82 3.16 11.58
N ILE A 3 -19.58 2.20 11.04
CA ILE A 3 -20.44 1.29 11.84
C ILE A 3 -19.68 0.61 12.99
N ARG A 4 -18.42 0.23 12.75
CA ARG A 4 -17.59 -0.40 13.78
C ARG A 4 -17.18 0.61 14.86
N LEU A 5 -16.83 1.83 14.49
CA LEU A 5 -16.51 2.91 15.43
C LEU A 5 -17.76 3.29 16.25
N GLU A 6 -18.92 3.42 15.63
CA GLU A 6 -20.19 3.68 16.33
C GLU A 6 -20.51 2.57 17.34
N SER A 7 -20.37 1.30 16.94
CA SER A 7 -20.61 0.15 17.83
C SER A 7 -19.68 0.12 19.05
N LEU A 8 -18.53 0.81 18.98
CA LEU A 8 -17.56 0.94 20.06
C LEU A 8 -17.77 2.22 20.89
N GLY A 9 -18.87 2.95 20.67
CA GLY A 9 -19.24 4.15 21.42
C GLY A 9 -18.53 5.43 20.96
N PHE A 10 -17.94 5.44 19.76
CA PHE A 10 -17.40 6.65 19.17
C PHE A 10 -18.50 7.47 18.49
N ILE A 11 -18.42 8.79 18.64
CA ILE A 11 -19.31 9.80 18.05
C ILE A 11 -18.48 10.82 17.25
N GLU A 12 -19.17 11.73 16.54
CA GLU A 12 -18.53 12.79 15.75
C GLU A 12 -17.46 12.24 14.77
N ILE A 13 -17.80 11.15 14.08
CA ILE A 13 -16.89 10.47 13.17
C ILE A 13 -16.77 11.29 11.89
N ASN A 14 -15.57 11.81 11.63
CA ASN A 14 -15.25 12.57 10.44
C ASN A 14 -14.19 11.83 9.62
N ARG A 15 -14.37 11.82 8.30
CA ARG A 15 -13.45 11.21 7.35
C ARG A 15 -12.95 12.25 6.38
N THR A 16 -11.63 12.39 6.29
CA THR A 16 -10.97 13.28 5.33
C THR A 16 -10.01 12.47 4.46
N ILE A 17 -10.15 12.60 3.14
CA ILE A 17 -9.19 12.04 2.19
C ILE A 17 -8.06 13.06 2.03
N SER A 18 -6.81 12.66 2.26
CA SER A 18 -5.67 13.58 2.05
C SER A 18 -5.49 13.82 0.55
N PRO A 19 -5.42 15.08 0.08
CA PRO A 19 -5.11 15.38 -1.31
C PRO A 19 -3.61 15.22 -1.63
N GLU A 20 -2.78 15.13 -0.59
CA GLU A 20 -1.33 14.99 -0.73
C GLU A 20 -0.95 13.55 -1.06
N LYS A 21 0.05 13.41 -1.94
CA LYS A 21 0.68 12.12 -2.20
C LYS A 21 1.67 11.82 -1.10
N ILE A 22 1.53 10.65 -0.48
CA ILE A 22 2.44 10.17 0.54
C ILE A 22 3.65 9.53 -0.13
N PHE A 23 3.41 8.79 -1.21
CA PHE A 23 4.46 8.09 -1.92
C PHE A 23 4.87 8.83 -3.20
N CYS A 24 6.15 8.71 -3.54
CA CYS A 24 6.66 9.25 -4.80
C CYS A 24 6.10 8.46 -5.99
N GLN A 25 6.08 9.07 -7.19
CA GLN A 25 5.51 8.41 -8.38
C GLN A 25 6.17 7.06 -8.70
N ARG A 26 7.45 6.89 -8.33
CA ARG A 26 8.20 5.65 -8.54
C ARG A 26 7.50 4.46 -7.86
N TYR A 27 6.93 4.68 -6.67
CA TYR A 27 6.17 3.67 -5.92
C TYR A 27 5.06 3.01 -6.74
N TYR A 28 4.37 3.79 -7.56
CA TYR A 28 3.20 3.35 -8.33
C TYR A 28 3.51 2.91 -9.76
N LYS A 29 4.76 3.09 -10.23
CA LYS A 29 5.10 2.92 -11.66
C LYS A 29 6.27 1.98 -11.90
N ASP A 30 7.19 1.85 -10.94
CA ASP A 30 8.40 1.08 -11.08
C ASP A 30 8.36 -0.13 -10.14
N PRO A 31 7.99 -1.33 -10.64
CA PRO A 31 7.97 -2.55 -9.83
C PRO A 31 9.36 -2.96 -9.34
N SER A 32 10.44 -2.49 -9.98
CA SER A 32 11.80 -2.88 -9.61
C SER A 32 12.24 -2.34 -8.26
N ILE A 33 11.57 -1.31 -7.71
CA ILE A 33 11.88 -0.79 -6.38
C ILE A 33 11.74 -1.84 -5.28
N ALA A 34 10.81 -2.79 -5.43
CA ALA A 34 10.62 -3.87 -4.46
C ALA A 34 11.84 -4.81 -4.41
N LEU A 35 12.68 -4.81 -5.46
CA LEU A 35 13.94 -5.53 -5.51
C LEU A 35 15.08 -4.77 -4.83
N GLU A 36 14.93 -3.49 -4.48
CA GLU A 36 15.98 -2.70 -3.85
C GLU A 36 16.04 -2.98 -2.33
N PRO A 37 17.19 -3.39 -1.77
CA PRO A 37 17.32 -3.65 -0.33
C PRO A 37 16.91 -2.44 0.53
N GLU A 38 17.21 -1.22 0.08
CA GLU A 38 16.89 0.03 0.77
C GLU A 38 15.38 0.25 0.88
N PHE A 39 14.64 -0.06 -0.18
CA PHE A 39 13.18 0.02 -0.18
C PHE A 39 12.59 -0.97 0.82
N ARG A 40 13.08 -2.22 0.80
CA ARG A 40 12.59 -3.29 1.68
C ARG A 40 12.80 -2.98 3.15
N LYS A 41 13.88 -2.29 3.52
CA LYS A 41 14.11 -1.82 4.91
C LYS A 41 13.02 -0.87 5.40
N GLY A 42 12.31 -0.19 4.49
CA GLY A 42 11.22 0.73 4.80
C GLY A 42 9.83 0.06 4.88
N ASP A 43 9.70 -1.21 4.50
CA ASP A 43 8.44 -1.94 4.50
C ASP A 43 8.53 -3.15 5.44
N SER A 44 7.79 -3.07 6.55
CA SER A 44 7.78 -4.10 7.59
C SER A 44 7.30 -5.46 7.09
N THR A 45 6.59 -5.53 5.95
CA THR A 45 6.12 -6.79 5.38
C THR A 45 7.29 -7.73 5.07
N TYR A 46 8.42 -7.19 4.62
CA TYR A 46 9.62 -7.98 4.33
C TYR A 46 10.28 -8.57 5.58
N SER A 47 10.03 -8.01 6.78
CA SER A 47 10.60 -8.52 8.04
C SER A 47 10.00 -9.87 8.47
N PHE A 48 8.87 -10.28 7.87
CA PHE A 48 8.22 -11.55 8.15
C PHE A 48 8.71 -12.70 7.27
N LEU A 49 9.51 -12.41 6.24
CA LEU A 49 9.96 -13.40 5.27
C LEU A 49 11.32 -13.98 5.69
N SER A 50 11.47 -15.29 5.53
CA SER A 50 12.79 -15.91 5.50
C SER A 50 13.56 -15.50 4.24
N GLU A 51 14.89 -15.70 4.24
CA GLU A 51 15.72 -15.43 3.06
C GLU A 51 15.28 -16.23 1.83
N VAL A 52 14.82 -17.47 2.02
CA VAL A 52 14.34 -18.33 0.93
C VAL A 52 13.05 -17.78 0.33
N GLU A 53 12.06 -17.45 1.15
CA GLU A 53 10.78 -16.87 0.69
C GLU A 53 11.00 -15.51 0.00
N LEU A 54 11.96 -14.74 0.50
CA LEU A 54 12.33 -13.46 -0.09
C LEU A 54 12.91 -13.65 -1.50
N GLU A 55 13.82 -14.61 -1.69
CA GLU A 55 14.42 -14.83 -3.00
C GLU A 55 13.44 -15.45 -4.00
N GLU A 56 12.60 -16.39 -3.56
CA GLU A 56 11.51 -16.92 -4.38
C GLU A 56 10.56 -15.81 -4.85
N SER A 57 10.20 -14.89 -3.95
CA SER A 57 9.39 -13.71 -4.27
C SER A 57 10.10 -12.77 -5.26
N ASN A 58 11.40 -12.54 -5.08
CA ASN A 58 12.20 -11.72 -6.00
C ASN A 58 12.25 -12.34 -7.41
N CYS A 59 12.45 -13.65 -7.53
CA CYS A 59 12.44 -14.36 -8.81
C CYS A 59 11.10 -14.18 -9.53
N ARG A 60 9.98 -14.44 -8.84
CA ARG A 60 8.64 -14.26 -9.41
C ARG A 60 8.35 -12.83 -9.83
N LEU A 61 8.84 -11.85 -9.07
CA LEU A 61 8.70 -10.44 -9.42
C LEU A 61 9.49 -10.11 -10.69
N ARG A 62 10.72 -10.61 -10.83
CA ARG A 62 11.53 -10.40 -12.05
C ARG A 62 10.84 -10.98 -13.29
N GLU A 63 10.33 -12.21 -13.20
CA GLU A 63 9.54 -12.84 -14.27
C GLU A 63 8.30 -11.99 -14.62
N ALA A 64 7.55 -11.53 -13.62
CA ALA A 64 6.37 -10.70 -13.84
C ALA A 64 6.68 -9.32 -14.44
N ILE A 65 7.88 -8.78 -14.19
CA ILE A 65 8.38 -7.55 -14.84
C ILE A 65 8.69 -7.83 -16.30
N GLU A 66 9.39 -8.93 -16.61
CA GLU A 66 9.76 -9.33 -17.97
C GLU A 66 8.53 -9.61 -18.84
N GLU A 67 7.55 -10.31 -18.28
CA GLU A 67 6.27 -10.61 -18.94
C GLU A 67 5.31 -9.41 -18.97
N GLY A 68 5.57 -8.39 -18.14
CA GLY A 68 4.75 -7.21 -18.00
C GLY A 68 3.46 -7.39 -17.18
N SER A 69 3.22 -8.57 -16.62
CA SER A 69 1.99 -8.89 -15.86
C SER A 69 1.85 -8.07 -14.58
N VAL A 70 2.98 -7.66 -13.96
CA VAL A 70 2.96 -6.84 -12.74
C VAL A 70 2.34 -5.45 -12.96
N TYR A 71 2.46 -4.89 -14.17
CA TYR A 71 1.98 -3.53 -14.45
C TYR A 71 0.45 -3.43 -14.43
N GLU A 72 -0.28 -4.51 -14.71
CA GLU A 72 -1.73 -4.54 -14.56
C GLU A 72 -2.15 -4.40 -13.09
N VAL A 73 -1.42 -5.03 -12.18
CA VAL A 73 -1.64 -4.93 -10.73
C VAL A 73 -1.32 -3.51 -10.26
N MET A 74 -0.19 -2.94 -10.69
CA MET A 74 0.21 -1.58 -10.34
C MET A 74 -0.76 -0.53 -10.88
N ASN A 75 -1.24 -0.67 -12.12
CA ASN A 75 -2.24 0.22 -12.70
C ASN A 75 -3.54 0.19 -11.88
N ARG A 76 -4.02 -1.00 -11.50
CA ARG A 76 -5.20 -1.14 -10.65
C ARG A 76 -5.02 -0.45 -9.30
N ALA A 77 -3.87 -0.62 -8.67
CA ALA A 77 -3.55 0.05 -7.42
C ALA A 77 -3.53 1.58 -7.57
N THR A 78 -2.95 2.08 -8.67
CA THR A 78 -2.89 3.51 -9.00
C THR A 78 -4.28 4.10 -9.24
N THR A 79 -5.13 3.42 -10.04
CA THR A 79 -6.52 3.82 -10.27
C THR A 79 -7.28 3.87 -8.95
N ARG A 80 -7.12 2.85 -8.11
CA ARG A 80 -7.79 2.81 -6.81
C ARG A 80 -7.33 3.94 -5.90
N ALA A 81 -6.04 4.23 -5.83
CA ALA A 81 -5.50 5.35 -5.08
C ALA A 81 -6.06 6.70 -5.57
N ALA A 82 -6.28 6.86 -6.88
CA ALA A 82 -6.93 8.06 -7.44
C ALA A 82 -8.41 8.19 -7.03
N GLU A 83 -9.11 7.09 -6.81
CA GLU A 83 -10.52 7.08 -6.39
C GLU A 83 -10.70 7.36 -4.88
N ILE A 84 -9.85 6.78 -4.03
CA ILE A 84 -10.07 6.78 -2.57
C ILE A 84 -9.03 7.59 -1.77
N GLY A 85 -8.00 8.10 -2.45
CA GLY A 85 -6.81 8.73 -1.88
C GLY A 85 -5.78 7.72 -1.36
N GLU A 86 -4.52 8.16 -1.24
CA GLU A 86 -3.43 7.35 -0.69
C GLU A 86 -3.55 7.17 0.84
N ALA A 87 -4.17 8.14 1.50
CA ALA A 87 -4.53 8.05 2.91
C ALA A 87 -5.89 8.66 3.21
N VAL A 88 -6.52 8.06 4.21
CA VAL A 88 -7.75 8.51 4.82
C VAL A 88 -7.46 8.82 6.27
N ILE A 89 -7.70 10.07 6.67
CA ILE A 89 -7.67 10.48 8.07
C ILE A 89 -9.08 10.31 8.63
N VAL A 90 -9.18 9.58 9.73
CA VAL A 90 -10.45 9.41 10.46
C VAL A 90 -10.26 10.00 11.86
N SER A 91 -11.08 10.98 12.20
CA SER A 91 -11.18 11.50 13.56
C SER A 91 -12.53 11.10 14.15
N ALA A 92 -12.52 10.76 15.43
CA ALA A 92 -13.73 10.42 16.16
C ALA A 92 -13.51 10.72 17.64
N ARG A 93 -14.60 11.01 18.36
CA ARG A 93 -14.57 11.27 19.79
C ARG A 93 -15.17 10.08 20.54
N LYS A 94 -14.52 9.67 21.63
CA LYS A 94 -15.09 8.69 22.55
C LYS A 94 -15.87 9.40 23.65
N ILE A 95 -17.04 8.87 23.99
CA ILE A 95 -17.81 9.29 25.17
C ILE A 95 -17.09 8.86 26.45
#